data_AF-A0A066XX41-F1
#
_entry.id   AF-A0A066XX41-F1
#
_cell.length_a   1.000
_cell.length_b   1.000
_cell.length_c   1.000
_cell.angle_alpha   90.00
_cell.angle_beta   90.00
_cell.angle_gamma   90.00
#
_symmetry.space_group_name_H-M   'P 1'
#
loop_
_entity.id
_entity.type
_entity.pdbx_description
1 polymer ?
#
loop_
_entity_poly.entity_id
_entity_poly.type
_entity_poly.pdbx_seq_one_letter_code
_entity_poly.pdbx_strand_id
1 'polypeptide(L)'
;MSSPSQRAQLVMRVRGENSVTECRVDNIPYPEFRIRALSKWRDASAGDIPGDMISLYRFWSHFLARHFDLEMFEEFRAYAVADATGERVNIVGLENLIAYYEAVIQGDEDILLDNIEFLYEEAKELVSKAQIS
;
A
#
# COMPACT_ATOMS: atom_id res chain seq x y z
N MET A 1 -20.42 14.12 -6.31
CA MET A 1 -19.17 14.75 -5.82
C MET A 1 -18.06 13.74 -6.05
N SER A 2 -16.90 14.13 -6.59
CA SER A 2 -15.78 13.21 -6.84
C SER A 2 -15.24 12.64 -5.52
N SER A 3 -14.92 11.34 -5.51
CA SER A 3 -14.37 10.64 -4.32
C SER A 3 -12.99 11.20 -3.91
N PRO A 4 -12.56 11.02 -2.65
CA PRO A 4 -11.22 11.42 -2.21
C PRO A 4 -10.10 10.85 -3.09
N SER A 5 -10.26 9.60 -3.53
CA SER A 5 -9.36 8.92 -4.47
C SER A 5 -9.22 9.65 -5.81
N GLN A 6 -10.31 10.19 -6.36
CA GLN A 6 -10.29 10.94 -7.63
C GLN A 6 -9.60 12.31 -7.54
N ARG A 7 -9.45 12.87 -6.34
CA ARG A 7 -8.86 14.20 -6.10
C ARG A 7 -7.42 14.14 -5.61
N ALA A 8 -6.93 12.95 -5.27
CA ALA A 8 -5.63 12.77 -4.67
C ALA A 8 -4.49 13.02 -5.68
N GLN A 9 -3.44 13.67 -5.20
CA GLN A 9 -2.16 13.80 -5.90
C GLN A 9 -1.09 13.09 -5.11
N LEU A 10 -0.21 12.37 -5.80
CA LEU A 10 0.93 11.72 -5.15
C LEU A 10 2.01 12.80 -4.88
N VAL A 11 2.01 13.36 -3.67
CA VAL A 11 3.07 14.25 -3.19
C VAL A 11 3.74 13.60 -1.99
N MET A 12 4.74 12.74 -2.24
CA MET A 12 5.57 12.20 -1.17
C MET A 12 6.71 13.15 -0.87
N ARG A 13 6.75 13.71 0.34
CA ARG A 13 7.98 14.34 0.83
C ARG A 13 8.98 13.24 1.12
N VAL A 14 10.05 13.21 0.34
CA VAL A 14 11.21 12.33 0.54
C VAL A 14 11.79 12.64 1.92
N ARG A 15 11.49 11.81 2.92
CA ARG A 15 12.27 11.77 4.15
C ARG A 15 13.48 10.91 3.84
N GLY A 16 14.55 11.56 3.41
CA GLY A 16 15.72 10.86 2.89
C GLY A 16 16.38 10.02 3.97
N GLU A 17 16.30 8.69 3.83
CA GLU A 17 17.31 7.72 4.26
C GLU A 17 17.30 6.54 3.26
N ASN A 18 18.46 6.29 2.64
CA ASN A 18 18.84 5.23 1.70
C ASN A 18 17.89 4.02 1.50
N SER A 19 17.24 3.93 0.34
CA SER A 19 16.89 2.63 -0.27
C SER A 19 16.88 2.75 -1.81
N VAL A 20 17.57 1.81 -2.48
CA VAL A 20 18.06 1.88 -3.87
C VAL A 20 16.98 1.65 -4.95
N THR A 21 15.68 1.70 -4.61
CA THR A 21 14.58 1.30 -5.52
C THR A 21 13.40 2.28 -5.60
N GLU A 22 13.53 3.53 -5.15
CA GLU A 22 12.45 4.51 -5.28
C GLU A 22 12.40 5.16 -6.68
N CYS A 23 11.28 4.96 -7.40
CA CYS A 23 10.99 5.72 -8.61
C CYS A 23 10.69 7.18 -8.25
N ARG A 24 11.29 8.13 -8.98
CA ARG A 24 10.98 9.55 -8.86
C ARG A 24 9.51 9.77 -9.23
N VAL A 25 8.68 10.04 -8.22
CA VAL A 25 7.27 10.37 -8.40
C VAL A 25 7.18 11.83 -8.84
N ASP A 26 6.95 12.06 -10.13
CA ASP A 26 6.55 13.38 -10.64
C ASP A 26 5.13 13.74 -10.13
N ASN A 27 4.75 15.02 -10.09
CA ASN A 27 3.41 15.50 -9.68
C ASN A 27 2.32 14.98 -10.65
N ILE A 28 1.96 13.70 -10.54
CA ILE A 28 1.00 13.00 -11.38
C ILE A 28 -0.27 12.73 -10.56
N PRO A 29 -1.48 12.89 -11.13
CA PRO A 29 -2.73 12.50 -10.47
C PRO A 29 -2.73 11.02 -10.06
N TYR A 30 -3.31 10.71 -8.89
CA TYR A 30 -3.38 9.34 -8.38
C TYR A 30 -3.91 8.31 -9.39
N PRO A 31 -5.01 8.56 -10.14
CA PRO A 31 -5.54 7.57 -11.09
C PRO A 31 -4.53 7.17 -12.18
N GLU A 32 -3.77 8.15 -12.69
CA GLU A 32 -2.75 7.92 -13.71
C GLU A 32 -1.55 7.15 -13.14
N PHE A 33 -1.11 7.53 -11.94
CA PHE A 33 -0.01 6.84 -11.26
C PHE A 33 -0.36 5.39 -10.92
N ARG A 34 -1.58 5.15 -10.39
CA ARG A 34 -2.10 3.81 -10.09
C ARG A 34 -2.08 2.92 -11.33
N ILE A 35 -2.64 3.38 -12.45
CA ILE A 35 -2.68 2.59 -13.69
C ILE A 35 -1.25 2.23 -14.15
N ARG A 36 -0.32 3.20 -14.09
CA ARG A 36 1.08 2.99 -14.46
C ARG A 36 1.77 1.97 -13.56
N ALA A 37 1.62 2.12 -12.24
CA ALA A 37 2.23 1.23 -11.26
C ALA A 37 1.74 -0.21 -11.39
N LEU A 38 0.42 -0.40 -11.50
CA LEU A 38 -0.19 -1.73 -11.67
C LEU A 38 0.19 -2.38 -13.00
N SER A 39 0.28 -1.60 -14.08
CA SER A 39 0.72 -2.12 -15.39
C SER A 39 2.17 -2.62 -15.31
N LYS A 40 3.07 -1.84 -14.69
CA LYS A 40 4.46 -2.26 -14.49
C LYS A 40 4.59 -3.47 -13.59
N TRP A 41 3.79 -3.55 -12.53
CA TRP A 41 3.77 -4.72 -11.63
C TRP A 41 3.35 -5.99 -12.38
N ARG A 42 2.31 -5.90 -13.22
CA ARG A 42 1.86 -7.03 -14.05
C ARG A 42 2.91 -7.45 -15.09
N ASP A 43 3.59 -6.48 -15.69
CA ASP A 43 4.55 -6.72 -16.77
C ASP A 43 5.95 -7.07 -16.23
N ALA A 44 6.19 -6.93 -14.93
CA ALA A 44 7.45 -7.29 -14.29
C ALA A 44 7.66 -8.80 -14.37
N SER A 45 8.67 -9.21 -15.14
CA SER A 45 9.13 -10.59 -15.19
C SER A 45 9.80 -10.95 -13.87
N ALA A 46 8.98 -11.52 -12.98
CA ALA A 46 9.30 -12.44 -11.91
C ALA A 46 10.64 -12.16 -11.18
N GLY A 47 10.55 -11.47 -10.03
CA GLY A 47 11.61 -11.40 -9.02
C GLY A 47 11.54 -10.14 -8.15
N ASP A 48 11.39 -8.98 -8.79
CA ASP A 48 11.44 -7.68 -8.12
C ASP A 48 10.11 -6.95 -8.22
N ILE A 49 9.68 -6.34 -7.11
CA ILE A 49 8.58 -5.38 -7.13
C ILE A 49 9.07 -4.06 -7.73
N PRO A 50 8.40 -3.52 -8.77
CA PRO A 50 8.77 -2.23 -9.34
C PRO A 50 8.67 -1.10 -8.30
N GLY A 51 9.61 -0.15 -8.35
CA GLY A 51 9.61 1.01 -7.44
C GLY A 51 8.32 1.85 -7.47
N ASP A 52 7.62 1.87 -8.60
CA ASP A 52 6.30 2.49 -8.72
C ASP A 52 5.25 1.80 -7.82
N MET A 53 5.30 0.47 -7.70
CA MET A 53 4.38 -0.30 -6.84
C MET A 53 4.71 -0.10 -5.35
N ILE A 54 6.00 -0.06 -4.99
CA ILE A 54 6.43 0.29 -3.61
C ILE A 54 5.91 1.68 -3.22
N SER A 55 6.01 2.63 -4.14
CA SER A 55 5.51 3.99 -3.94
C SER A 55 3.97 4.02 -3.86
N LEU A 56 3.28 3.17 -4.60
CA LEU A 56 1.82 3.04 -4.51
C LEU A 56 1.38 2.49 -3.14
N TYR A 57 2.06 1.46 -2.62
CA TYR A 57 1.78 0.91 -1.29
C TYR A 57 1.97 1.93 -0.18
N ARG A 58 3.08 2.69 -0.21
CA ARG A 58 3.33 3.79 0.74
C ARG A 58 2.29 4.88 0.63
N PHE A 59 1.83 5.18 -0.59
CA PHE A 59 0.81 6.19 -0.82
C PHE A 59 -0.49 5.77 -0.18
N TRP A 60 -0.95 4.55 -0.45
CA TRP A 60 -2.16 4.01 0.15
C TRP A 60 -2.09 4.02 1.67
N SER A 61 -0.98 3.57 2.25
CA SER A 61 -0.79 3.56 3.69
C SER A 61 -0.96 4.94 4.32
N HIS A 62 -0.28 5.96 3.80
CA HIS A 62 -0.37 7.32 4.32
C HIS A 62 -1.68 8.03 4.00
N PHE A 63 -2.23 7.84 2.80
CA PHE A 63 -3.43 8.55 2.35
C PHE A 63 -4.68 8.03 3.05
N LEU A 64 -4.85 6.71 3.14
CA LEU A 64 -6.02 6.10 3.75
C LEU A 64 -6.12 6.39 5.25
N ALA A 65 -5.00 6.55 5.95
CA ALA A 65 -4.99 6.91 7.37
C ALA A 65 -5.58 8.30 7.68
N ARG A 66 -5.79 9.15 6.66
CA ARG A 66 -6.31 10.52 6.79
C ARG A 66 -7.57 10.77 5.95
N HIS A 67 -7.73 9.98 4.90
CA HIS A 67 -8.74 10.14 3.87
C HIS A 67 -9.26 8.76 3.47
N PHE A 68 -9.87 8.07 4.43
CA PHE A 68 -10.35 6.71 4.23
C PHE A 68 -11.30 6.62 3.02
N ASP A 69 -11.02 5.67 2.15
CA ASP A 69 -11.77 5.38 0.93
C ASP A 69 -11.81 3.84 0.81
N LEU A 70 -13.02 3.27 0.89
CA LEU A 70 -13.21 1.83 0.98
C LEU A 70 -12.69 1.10 -0.26
N GLU A 71 -12.97 1.63 -1.46
CA GLU A 71 -12.53 1.02 -2.72
C GLU A 71 -10.99 0.99 -2.80
N MET A 72 -10.34 2.08 -2.41
CA MET A 72 -8.88 2.17 -2.37
C MET A 72 -8.28 1.23 -1.31
N PHE A 73 -8.91 1.11 -0.14
CA PHE A 73 -8.47 0.19 0.92
C PHE A 73 -8.58 -1.28 0.51
N GLU A 74 -9.73 -1.69 -0.07
CA GLU A 74 -9.94 -3.06 -0.52
C GLU A 74 -8.92 -3.45 -1.60
N GLU A 75 -8.64 -2.53 -2.54
CA GLU A 75 -7.62 -2.73 -3.56
C GLU A 75 -6.22 -2.87 -2.95
N PHE A 76 -5.85 -1.97 -2.03
CA PHE A 76 -4.57 -2.02 -1.34
C PHE A 76 -4.38 -3.37 -0.65
N ARG A 77 -5.36 -3.81 0.15
CA ARG A 77 -5.32 -5.08 0.86
C ARG A 77 -5.22 -6.26 -0.11
N ALA A 78 -6.00 -6.25 -1.19
CA ALA A 78 -6.01 -7.34 -2.17
C ALA A 78 -4.62 -7.54 -2.81
N TYR A 79 -3.98 -6.46 -3.26
CA TYR A 79 -2.63 -6.54 -3.85
C TYR A 79 -1.58 -6.94 -2.80
N ALA A 80 -1.63 -6.36 -1.60
CA ALA A 80 -0.68 -6.68 -0.53
C ALA A 80 -0.73 -8.17 -0.12
N VAL A 81 -1.93 -8.73 0.04
CA VAL A 81 -2.12 -10.15 0.37
C VAL A 81 -1.75 -11.05 -0.81
N ALA A 82 -2.09 -10.68 -2.04
CA ALA A 82 -1.72 -11.44 -3.23
C ALA A 82 -0.20 -11.53 -3.40
N ASP A 83 0.53 -10.42 -3.22
CA ASP A 83 2.00 -10.41 -3.26
C ASP A 83 2.62 -11.32 -2.17
N ALA A 84 2.04 -11.37 -0.98
CA ALA A 84 2.57 -12.17 0.13
C ALA A 84 2.22 -13.66 0.07
N THR A 85 1.16 -14.04 -0.63
CA THR A 85 0.67 -15.42 -0.75
C THR A 85 0.92 -16.06 -2.12
N GLY A 86 1.44 -15.28 -3.06
CA GLY A 86 1.74 -15.74 -4.41
C GLY A 86 2.90 -16.74 -4.46
N GLU A 87 3.17 -17.25 -5.67
CA GLU A 87 4.31 -18.14 -5.92
C GLU A 87 5.66 -17.53 -5.50
N ARG A 88 5.75 -16.20 -5.55
CA ARG A 88 6.90 -15.43 -5.08
C ARG A 88 6.45 -14.49 -3.99
N VAL A 89 6.74 -14.89 -2.76
CA VAL A 89 6.39 -14.16 -1.56
C VAL A 89 7.09 -12.81 -1.55
N ASN A 90 6.30 -11.74 -1.50
CA ASN A 90 6.79 -10.40 -1.22
C ASN A 90 5.93 -9.73 -0.14
N ILE A 91 6.59 -9.28 0.93
CA ILE A 91 5.91 -8.71 2.11
C ILE A 91 5.82 -7.18 2.10
N VAL A 92 6.41 -6.49 1.12
CA VAL A 92 6.45 -5.00 1.09
C VAL A 92 5.04 -4.41 1.15
N GLY A 93 4.08 -5.00 0.42
CA GLY A 93 2.69 -4.57 0.48
C GLY A 93 2.08 -4.75 1.87
N LEU A 94 2.30 -5.92 2.50
CA LEU A 94 1.81 -6.21 3.84
C LEU A 94 2.46 -5.34 4.92
N GLU A 95 3.76 -5.05 4.83
CA GLU A 95 4.45 -4.15 5.76
C GLU A 95 3.85 -2.74 5.73
N ASN A 96 3.53 -2.23 4.55
CA ASN A 96 2.83 -0.94 4.42
C ASN A 96 1.38 -1.01 4.93
N LEU A 97 0.72 -2.16 4.80
CA LEU A 97 -0.64 -2.39 5.29
C LEU A 97 -0.67 -2.45 6.83
N ILE A 98 0.33 -3.08 7.43
CA ILE A 98 0.57 -3.07 8.88
C ILE A 98 0.79 -1.63 9.37
N ALA A 99 1.66 -0.86 8.70
CA ALA A 99 1.90 0.54 9.06
C ALA A 99 0.63 1.40 8.95
N TYR A 100 -0.26 1.10 7.99
CA TYR A 100 -1.57 1.73 7.89
C TYR A 100 -2.43 1.40 9.11
N TYR A 101 -2.58 0.12 9.45
CA TYR A 101 -3.38 -0.29 10.61
C TYR A 101 -2.85 0.31 11.91
N GLU A 102 -1.53 0.31 12.12
CA GLU A 102 -0.90 0.95 13.27
C GLU A 102 -1.24 2.45 13.34
N ALA A 103 -1.17 3.16 12.21
CA ALA A 103 -1.49 4.58 12.15
C ALA A 103 -2.97 4.87 12.46
N VAL A 104 -3.88 3.99 12.03
CA VAL A 104 -5.31 4.13 12.34
C VAL A 104 -5.59 3.80 13.81
N ILE A 105 -5.03 2.71 14.34
CA ILE A 105 -5.22 2.29 15.74
C ILE A 105 -4.64 3.33 16.72
N GLN A 106 -3.52 3.95 16.37
CA GLN A 106 -2.89 5.02 17.17
C GLN A 106 -3.50 6.40 16.91
N GLY A 107 -4.28 6.54 15.85
CA GLY A 107 -4.88 7.81 15.45
C GLY A 107 -6.12 8.16 16.26
N ASP A 108 -6.43 9.45 16.31
CA ASP A 108 -7.70 9.96 16.87
C ASP A 108 -8.83 9.98 15.82
N GLU A 109 -8.57 9.55 14.57
CA GLU A 109 -9.60 9.48 13.53
C GLU A 109 -10.46 8.22 13.69
N ASP A 110 -11.76 8.44 13.87
CA ASP A 110 -12.77 7.39 14.00
C ASP A 110 -13.06 6.78 12.62
N ILE A 111 -12.16 5.90 12.16
CA ILE A 111 -12.34 5.15 10.91
C ILE A 111 -13.33 4.01 11.19
N LEU A 112 -14.40 3.94 10.39
CA LEU A 112 -15.55 3.03 10.53
C LEU A 112 -15.25 1.54 10.25
N LEU A 113 -14.01 1.09 10.43
CA LEU A 113 -13.61 -0.28 10.20
C LEU A 113 -13.62 -1.05 11.52
N ASP A 114 -14.81 -1.46 11.96
CA ASP A 114 -15.05 -2.18 13.23
C ASP A 114 -14.21 -3.46 13.38
N ASN A 115 -13.68 -4.00 12.28
CA ASN A 115 -12.84 -5.19 12.25
C ASN A 115 -11.33 -4.91 12.06
N ILE A 116 -10.87 -3.66 12.23
CA ILE A 116 -9.48 -3.29 11.96
C ILE A 116 -8.46 -4.05 12.79
N GLU A 117 -8.75 -4.32 14.07
CA GLU A 117 -7.86 -5.11 14.95
C GLU A 117 -7.68 -6.54 14.44
N PHE A 118 -8.75 -7.15 13.92
CA PHE A 118 -8.69 -8.50 13.35
C PHE A 118 -7.84 -8.51 12.07
N LEU A 119 -8.04 -7.53 11.18
CA LEU A 119 -7.29 -7.40 9.94
C LEU A 119 -5.80 -7.12 10.18
N TYR A 120 -5.48 -6.39 11.25
CA TYR A 120 -4.13 -6.13 11.69
C TYR A 120 -3.40 -7.40 12.13
N GLU A 121 -4.03 -8.20 12.99
CA GLU A 121 -3.43 -9.47 13.43
C GLU A 121 -3.30 -10.48 12.28
N GLU A 122 -4.28 -10.55 11.37
CA GLU A 122 -4.19 -11.36 10.15
C GLU A 122 -2.98 -10.97 9.29
N ALA A 123 -2.76 -9.66 9.07
CA ALA A 123 -1.63 -9.19 8.28
C ALA A 123 -0.27 -9.54 8.93
N LYS A 124 -0.14 -9.42 10.26
CA LYS A 124 1.06 -9.84 10.99
C LYS A 124 1.32 -11.34 10.89
N GLU A 125 0.26 -12.15 10.97
CA GLU A 125 0.37 -13.59 10.81
C GLU A 125 0.86 -13.97 9.41
N LEU A 126 0.34 -13.31 8.37
CA LEU A 126 0.77 -13.53 6.99
C LEU A 126 2.25 -13.17 6.77
N VAL A 127 2.73 -12.03 7.32
CA VAL A 127 4.16 -11.66 7.26
C VAL A 127 5.01 -12.70 7.98
N SER A 128 4.58 -13.17 9.15
CA SER A 128 5.31 -14.19 9.92
C SER A 128 5.42 -15.51 9.13
N LYS A 129 4.33 -15.95 8.49
CA LYS A 129 4.31 -17.15 7.63
C LYS A 129 5.22 -16.99 6.40
N ALA A 130 5.18 -15.82 5.77
CA ALA A 130 6.01 -15.47 4.62
C ALA A 130 7.51 -15.47 4.94
N GLN A 131 7.92 -15.12 6.16
CA GLN A 131 9.33 -15.14 6.59
C GLN A 131 9.85 -16.53 6.97
N ILE A 132 8.97 -17.49 7.20
CA ILE A 132 9.31 -18.87 7.60
C ILE A 132 9.31 -19.83 6.40
N SER A 133 8.72 -19.42 5.26
CA SER A 133 8.62 -20.21 4.03
C SER A 133 9.82 -20.04 3.10
#